data_AF-A0A524QT04-F1
#
_entry.id   AF-A0A524QT04-F1
#
_cell.length_a   1.000
_cell.length_b   1.000
_cell.length_c   1.000
_cell.angle_alpha   90.00
_cell.angle_beta   90.00
_cell.angle_gamma   90.00
#
_symmetry.space_group_name_H-M   'P 1'
#
loop_
_entity.id
_entity.type
_entity.pdbx_description
1 polymer ?
#
loop_
_entity_poly.entity_id
_entity_poly.type
_entity_poly.pdbx_seq_one_letter_code
_entity_poly.pdbx_strand_id
1 'polypeptide(L)'
;MPPQRFLILADGDFDPMISKTANAVIRYLPGRVVGVLDRGTAGSTVQDVLGFGGNIPVVGTITEGLALEPDAVLIGIAPMGGRLPETWRGWLLDALDA
;
A
#
# COMPACT_ATOMS: atom_id res chain seq x y z
N MET A 1 -13.10 -16.51 9.75
CA MET A 1 -12.46 -15.19 9.91
C MET A 1 -12.89 -14.31 8.76
N PRO A 2 -13.16 -13.01 8.98
CA PRO A 2 -13.39 -12.06 7.88
C PRO A 2 -12.15 -11.99 6.97
N PRO A 3 -12.32 -11.61 5.69
CA PRO A 3 -11.19 -11.46 4.77
C PRO A 3 -10.30 -10.28 5.19
N GLN A 4 -8.97 -10.47 5.12
CA GLN A 4 -8.02 -9.41 5.51
C GLN A 4 -8.19 -8.15 4.65
N ARG A 5 -8.08 -6.98 5.29
CA ARG A 5 -8.07 -5.61 4.79
C ARG A 5 -6.64 -5.06 4.80
N PHE A 6 -6.07 -4.91 3.62
CA PHE A 6 -4.68 -4.54 3.38
C PHE A 6 -4.47 -3.03 3.29
N LEU A 7 -3.49 -2.53 4.02
CA LEU A 7 -2.71 -1.36 3.62
C LEU A 7 -1.54 -1.84 2.76
N ILE A 8 -1.46 -1.39 1.51
CA ILE A 8 -0.39 -1.81 0.61
C ILE A 8 0.77 -0.83 0.69
N LEU A 9 1.96 -1.30 1.07
CA LEU A 9 3.19 -0.52 1.05
C LEU A 9 3.85 -0.62 -0.32
N ALA A 10 3.82 0.47 -1.10
CA ALA A 10 4.35 0.55 -2.46
C ALA A 10 5.22 1.80 -2.69
N ASP A 11 5.73 2.38 -1.60
CA ASP A 11 6.43 3.67 -1.60
C ASP A 11 7.65 3.71 -2.55
N GLY A 12 7.63 4.69 -3.44
CA GLY A 12 8.67 4.96 -4.44
C GLY A 12 8.47 4.25 -5.79
N ASP A 13 7.75 3.13 -5.84
CA ASP A 13 7.59 2.31 -7.04
C ASP A 13 6.11 1.99 -7.36
N PHE A 14 5.15 2.78 -6.87
CA PHE A 14 3.73 2.56 -7.14
C PHE A 14 3.38 2.99 -8.57
N ASP A 15 3.30 2.02 -9.49
CA ASP A 15 3.19 2.26 -10.93
C ASP A 15 2.64 1.02 -11.69
N PRO A 16 1.87 1.21 -12.79
CA PRO A 16 1.29 0.11 -13.57
C PRO A 16 2.26 -1.01 -14.01
N MET A 17 3.54 -0.69 -14.21
CA MET A 17 4.54 -1.58 -14.80
C MET A 17 5.40 -2.30 -13.76
N ILE A 18 5.70 -1.65 -12.62
CA ILE A 18 6.70 -2.14 -11.67
C ILE A 18 6.12 -2.64 -10.34
N SER A 19 4.95 -2.16 -9.89
CA SER A 19 4.30 -2.65 -8.65
C SER A 19 3.37 -3.84 -8.86
N LYS A 20 3.85 -4.91 -9.51
CA LYS A 20 3.01 -6.04 -9.94
C LYS A 20 2.19 -6.67 -8.80
N THR A 21 2.78 -6.82 -7.62
CA THR A 21 2.08 -7.38 -6.45
C THR A 21 0.93 -6.47 -6.00
N ALA A 22 1.19 -5.17 -5.83
CA ALA A 22 0.15 -4.17 -5.53
C ALA A 22 -0.95 -4.19 -6.60
N ASN A 23 -0.56 -4.14 -7.87
CA ASN A 23 -1.46 -4.06 -9.02
C ASN A 23 -2.38 -5.29 -9.08
N ALA A 24 -1.84 -6.49 -8.84
CA ALA A 24 -2.63 -7.71 -8.80
C ALA A 24 -3.68 -7.70 -7.68
N VAL A 25 -3.29 -7.31 -6.46
CA VAL A 25 -4.22 -7.27 -5.32
C VAL A 25 -5.29 -6.19 -5.52
N ILE A 26 -4.93 -5.00 -5.98
CA ILE A 26 -5.87 -3.93 -6.31
C ILE A 26 -6.86 -4.39 -7.39
N ARG A 27 -6.38 -5.07 -8.43
CA ARG A 27 -7.22 -5.44 -9.59
C ARG A 27 -8.16 -6.60 -9.30
N TYR A 28 -7.71 -7.60 -8.53
CA TYR A 28 -8.46 -8.84 -8.32
C TYR A 28 -9.10 -8.93 -6.92
N LEU A 29 -8.67 -8.13 -5.97
CA LEU A 29 -9.18 -8.09 -4.59
C LEU A 29 -9.44 -6.64 -4.11
N PRO A 30 -10.04 -5.73 -4.91
CA PRO A 30 -10.16 -4.31 -4.55
C PRO A 30 -10.88 -4.07 -3.22
N GLY A 31 -11.91 -4.87 -2.90
CA GLY A 31 -12.64 -4.76 -1.62
C GLY A 31 -11.84 -5.15 -0.38
N ARG A 32 -10.61 -5.64 -0.56
CA ARG A 32 -9.66 -5.95 0.51
C ARG A 32 -8.57 -4.90 0.66
N VAL A 33 -8.59 -3.80 -0.10
CA VAL A 33 -7.56 -2.77 -0.04
C VAL A 33 -8.16 -1.52 0.60
N VAL A 34 -7.61 -1.09 1.73
CA VAL A 34 -8.07 0.13 2.40
C VAL A 34 -7.33 1.37 1.92
N GLY A 35 -6.09 1.20 1.47
CA GLY A 35 -5.25 2.28 0.95
C GLY A 35 -3.91 1.75 0.43
N VAL A 36 -3.19 2.63 -0.24
CA VAL A 36 -1.80 2.41 -0.67
C VAL A 36 -0.92 3.48 -0.01
N LEU A 37 0.18 3.08 0.62
CA LEU A 37 1.20 3.99 1.11
C LEU A 37 2.25 4.19 0.02
N ASP A 38 2.24 5.39 -0.57
CA ASP A 38 3.28 5.88 -1.46
C ASP A 38 3.41 7.41 -1.33
N ARG A 39 4.58 7.88 -0.92
CA ARG A 39 4.84 9.33 -0.75
C ARG A 39 4.85 10.08 -2.07
N GLY A 40 5.22 9.43 -3.17
CA GLY A 40 5.33 10.05 -4.48
C GLY A 40 3.98 10.47 -5.07
N THR A 41 2.94 9.70 -4.78
CA THR A 41 1.58 9.89 -5.30
C THR A 41 0.53 10.17 -4.19
N ALA A 42 0.98 10.51 -2.98
CA ALA A 42 0.11 10.83 -1.86
C ALA A 42 -0.92 11.93 -2.21
N GLY A 43 -2.16 11.71 -1.76
CA GLY A 43 -3.30 12.61 -2.03
C GLY A 43 -4.06 12.30 -3.32
N SER A 44 -3.56 11.39 -4.16
CA SER A 44 -4.31 10.85 -5.29
C SER A 44 -5.14 9.62 -4.89
N THR A 45 -5.94 9.13 -5.84
CA THR A 45 -6.53 7.79 -5.76
C THR A 45 -5.70 6.79 -6.56
N VAL A 46 -5.91 5.50 -6.28
CA VAL A 46 -5.34 4.41 -7.08
C VAL A 46 -5.79 4.47 -8.54
N GLN A 47 -7.03 4.93 -8.80
CA GLN A 47 -7.50 5.18 -10.17
C GLN A 47 -6.62 6.20 -10.91
N ASP A 48 -6.20 7.27 -10.23
CA ASP A 48 -5.37 8.32 -10.83
C ASP A 48 -3.98 7.79 -11.20
N VAL A 49 -3.40 6.91 -10.37
CA VAL A 49 -2.05 6.37 -10.58
C VAL A 49 -2.04 5.18 -11.55
N LEU A 50 -2.96 4.23 -11.39
CA LEU A 50 -2.94 2.97 -12.12
C LEU A 50 -3.91 2.92 -13.32
N GLY A 51 -4.86 3.86 -13.41
CA GLY A 51 -5.96 3.81 -14.37
C GLY A 51 -7.04 2.77 -14.03
N PHE A 52 -6.95 2.12 -12.87
CA PHE A 52 -7.95 1.20 -12.31
C PHE A 52 -7.87 1.24 -10.77
N GLY A 53 -8.82 0.60 -10.08
CA GLY A 53 -8.82 0.50 -8.61
C GLY A 53 -9.70 1.55 -7.91
N GLY A 54 -10.30 2.48 -8.65
CA GLY A 54 -11.31 3.40 -8.11
C GLY A 54 -10.78 4.32 -7.01
N ASN A 55 -11.64 4.63 -6.04
CA ASN A 55 -11.40 5.65 -5.02
C ASN A 55 -10.51 5.18 -3.85
N ILE A 56 -9.76 4.08 -4.00
CA ILE A 56 -8.81 3.66 -2.96
C ILE A 56 -7.80 4.80 -2.77
N PRO A 57 -7.62 5.34 -1.55
CA PRO A 57 -6.73 6.48 -1.33
C PRO A 57 -5.27 6.06 -1.38
N VAL A 58 -4.42 6.97 -1.87
CA VAL A 58 -2.97 6.89 -1.70
C VAL A 58 -2.53 7.86 -0.61
N VAL A 59 -1.90 7.34 0.44
CA VAL A 59 -1.48 8.08 1.64
C VAL A 59 0.03 8.28 1.68
N GLY A 60 0.48 9.37 2.31
CA GLY A 60 1.90 9.72 2.37
C GLY A 60 2.62 9.20 3.61
N THR A 61 1.89 8.75 4.63
CA THR A 61 2.47 8.31 5.90
C THR A 61 1.85 7.02 6.41
N ILE A 62 2.59 6.30 7.26
CA ILE A 62 2.08 5.10 7.92
C ILE A 62 0.91 5.43 8.86
N THR A 63 0.98 6.57 9.56
CA THR A 63 -0.07 7.03 10.46
C THR A 63 -1.40 7.24 9.73
N GLU A 64 -1.39 7.90 8.57
CA GLU A 64 -2.58 8.06 7.72
C GLU A 64 -3.10 6.71 7.23
N GLY A 65 -2.21 5.78 6.87
CA GLY A 65 -2.59 4.44 6.43
C GLY A 65 -3.23 3.59 7.54
N LEU A 66 -2.70 3.66 8.76
CA LEU A 66 -3.23 2.95 9.92
C LEU A 66 -4.58 3.53 10.38
N ALA A 67 -4.82 4.83 10.17
CA ALA A 67 -6.12 5.44 10.43
C ALA A 67 -7.26 4.90 9.54
N LEU A 68 -6.94 4.14 8.48
CA LEU A 68 -7.91 3.45 7.62
C LEU A 68 -8.31 2.05 8.15
N GLU A 69 -7.81 1.69 9.34
CA GLU A 69 -8.08 0.43 10.04
C GLU A 69 -7.79 -0.81 9.16
N PRO A 70 -6.55 -0.97 8.64
CA PRO A 70 -6.11 -2.22 8.04
C PRO A 70 -5.95 -3.30 9.13
N ASP A 71 -6.09 -4.57 8.76
CA ASP A 71 -5.75 -5.71 9.62
C ASP A 71 -4.47 -6.43 9.17
N ALA A 72 -3.87 -5.97 8.07
CA ALA A 72 -2.60 -6.44 7.54
C ALA A 72 -1.89 -5.37 6.70
N VAL A 73 -0.55 -5.34 6.76
CA VAL A 73 0.28 -4.59 5.82
C VAL A 73 0.82 -5.54 4.74
N LEU A 74 0.57 -5.21 3.48
CA LEU A 74 1.09 -5.95 2.33
C LEU A 74 2.25 -5.20 1.69
N ILE A 75 3.42 -5.82 1.59
CA ILE A 75 4.52 -5.29 0.78
C ILE A 75 4.18 -5.47 -0.71
N GLY A 76 3.82 -4.37 -1.38
CA GLY A 76 3.28 -4.35 -2.74
C GLY A 76 4.32 -4.23 -3.86
N ILE A 77 5.58 -4.00 -3.50
CA ILE A 77 6.73 -3.89 -4.41
C ILE A 77 7.89 -4.72 -3.88
N ALA A 78 8.86 -5.01 -4.73
CA ALA A 78 10.12 -5.62 -4.32
C ALA A 78 11.19 -4.52 -4.23
N PRO A 79 11.63 -4.11 -3.02
CA PRO A 79 12.66 -3.09 -2.91
C PRO A 79 13.96 -3.53 -3.57
N MET A 80 14.65 -2.55 -4.18
CA MET A 80 15.97 -2.72 -4.75
C MET A 80 16.94 -3.41 -3.76
N GLY A 81 17.63 -4.46 -4.22
CA GLY A 81 18.63 -5.18 -3.42
C GLY A 81 18.05 -6.20 -2.42
N GLY A 82 16.74 -6.48 -2.45
CA GLY A 82 16.13 -7.56 -1.67
C GLY A 82 16.09 -7.33 -0.16
N ARG A 83 16.22 -6.07 0.28
CA ARG A 83 16.16 -5.66 1.69
C ARG A 83 15.10 -4.60 1.87
N LEU A 84 14.38 -4.66 2.99
CA LEU A 84 13.50 -3.57 3.37
C LEU A 84 14.33 -2.29 3.62
N PRO A 85 13.89 -1.13 3.09
CA PRO A 85 14.41 0.18 3.50
C PRO A 85 14.32 0.35 5.02
N GLU A 86 15.25 1.10 5.61
CA GLU A 86 15.26 1.32 7.06
C GLU A 86 13.99 2.03 7.55
N THR A 87 13.51 3.00 6.77
CA THR A 87 12.25 3.71 7.06
C THR A 87 11.06 2.76 7.13
N TRP A 88 11.01 1.76 6.25
CA TRP A 88 9.94 0.77 6.24
C TRP A 88 9.95 -0.12 7.46
N ARG A 89 11.13 -0.43 8.04
CA ARG A 89 11.20 -1.21 9.28
C ARG A 89 10.47 -0.48 10.41
N GLY A 90 10.68 0.84 10.54
CA GLY A 90 9.96 1.66 11.50
C GLY A 90 8.44 1.60 11.29
N TRP A 91 7.99 1.81 10.05
CA TRP A 91 6.55 1.73 9.72
C TRP A 91 5.92 0.37 9.99
N LEU A 92 6.67 -0.72 9.76
CA LEU A 92 6.19 -2.07 10.03
C LEU A 92 6.13 -2.35 11.54
N LEU A 93 7.05 -1.80 12.34
CA LEU A 93 6.95 -1.86 13.80
C LEU A 93 5.73 -1.08 14.29
N ASP A 94 5.50 0.13 13.79
CA ASP A 94 4.31 0.93 14.12
C ASP A 94 3.02 0.16 13.80
N ALA A 95 2.99 -0.56 12.67
CA ALA A 95 1.84 -1.37 12.28
C ALA A 95 1.65 -2.64 13.12
N LEU A 96 2.70 -3.16 13.77
CA LEU A 96 2.60 -4.32 14.67
C LEU A 96 2.08 -3.91 16.06
N ASP A 97 2.28 -2.65 16.46
CA ASP A 97 1.84 -2.10 17.74
C ASP A 97 0.42 -1.50 17.70
N ALA A 98 -0.18 -1.41 16.50
CA ALA A 98 -1.48 -0.77 16.23
C ALA A 98 -2.71 -1.65 16.50
#